data_AF-A0A5D3DXF0-F1
#
_entry.id   AF-A0A5D3DXF0-F1
#
_cell.length_a   1.000
_cell.length_b   1.000
_cell.length_c   1.000
_cell.angle_alpha   90.00
_cell.angle_beta   90.00
_cell.angle_gamma   90.00
#
_symmetry.space_group_name_H-M   'P 1'
#
loop_
_entity.id
_entity.type
_entity.pdbx_description
1 polymer ?
#
loop_
_entity_poly.entity_id
_entity_poly.type
_entity_poly.pdbx_seq_one_letter_code
_entity_poly.pdbx_strand_id
1 'polypeptide(L)'
;MSIKTSNKILPDLSKLEPLDGTNYHRWSQKLLIFFEQLEVDYILSTDLPSSDPPTTTSTSSDPESSTGPSTTVAVTDQVKKDQVIDPKKYAKDNKSVRGHLLNHMSDPMFDLFVVQKSAKDIWSTLESRYGGDDAGRKKYVVEKWLQFQMTHDK
;
A
#
# COMPACT_ATOMS: atom_id res chain seq x y z
N MET A 1 0.99 -29.55 25.63
CA MET A 1 1.19 -28.71 24.43
C MET A 1 0.96 -27.27 24.85
N SER A 2 2.01 -26.44 24.90
CA SER A 2 1.86 -25.02 25.23
C SER A 2 1.61 -24.22 23.96
N ILE A 3 0.40 -23.68 23.85
CA ILE A 3 0.08 -22.62 22.88
C ILE A 3 0.84 -21.36 23.32
N LYS A 4 1.92 -21.04 22.60
CA LYS A 4 2.57 -19.73 22.69
C LYS A 4 1.63 -18.71 22.05
N THR A 5 0.85 -18.02 22.88
CA THR A 5 0.16 -16.79 22.47
C THR A 5 1.25 -15.74 22.23
N SER A 6 1.62 -15.50 20.97
CA SER A 6 2.46 -14.36 20.62
C SER A 6 1.67 -13.09 20.94
N ASN A 7 2.15 -12.32 21.91
CA ASN A 7 1.66 -10.98 22.22
C ASN A 7 1.94 -10.07 21.01
N LYS A 8 1.08 -10.10 19.98
CA LYS A 8 1.11 -9.11 18.89
C LYS A 8 0.68 -7.78 19.52
N ILE A 9 1.65 -6.92 19.84
CA ILE A 9 1.40 -5.56 20.30
C ILE A 9 0.80 -4.80 19.11
N LEU A 10 -0.51 -4.57 19.15
CA LEU A 10 -1.19 -3.76 18.14
C LEU A 10 -0.62 -2.33 18.16
N PRO A 11 -0.28 -1.75 16.98
CA PRO A 11 0.13 -0.38 16.85
C PRO A 11 -0.94 0.52 17.45
N ASP A 12 -0.55 1.30 18.44
CA ASP A 12 -1.41 2.31 19.02
C ASP A 12 -1.58 3.47 18.02
N LEU A 13 -2.72 3.48 17.33
CA LEU A 13 -3.10 4.54 16.40
C LEU A 13 -3.62 5.80 17.11
N SER A 14 -3.81 5.81 18.43
CA SER A 14 -4.27 7.00 19.15
C SER A 14 -3.30 8.18 19.05
N LYS A 15 -2.03 7.90 18.75
CA LYS A 15 -0.95 8.88 18.54
C LYS A 15 -0.61 9.09 17.06
N LEU A 16 -1.45 8.63 16.14
CA LEU A 16 -1.27 8.88 14.72
C LEU A 16 -1.74 10.31 14.41
N GLU A 17 -0.78 11.17 14.03
CA GLU A 17 -1.09 12.51 13.51
C GLU A 17 -1.94 12.39 12.24
N PRO A 18 -3.02 13.18 12.10
CA PRO A 18 -3.83 13.19 10.89
C PRO A 18 -3.01 13.56 9.65
N LEU A 19 -3.42 13.05 8.49
CA LEU A 19 -2.83 13.41 7.21
C LEU A 19 -3.14 14.88 6.87
N ASP A 20 -2.09 15.70 6.78
CA ASP A 20 -2.17 17.13 6.44
C ASP A 20 -1.57 17.46 5.05
N GLY A 21 -1.06 16.44 4.35
CA GLY A 21 -0.43 16.54 3.05
C GLY A 21 1.10 16.63 3.07
N THR A 22 1.72 16.89 4.23
CA THR A 22 3.19 16.94 4.37
C THR A 22 3.75 15.69 5.04
N ASN A 23 2.96 15.03 5.88
CA ASN A 23 3.37 13.87 6.67
C ASN A 23 3.04 12.51 6.04
N TYR A 24 2.69 12.46 4.74
CA TYR A 24 2.18 11.26 4.06
C TYR A 24 3.03 10.02 4.30
N HIS A 25 4.37 10.10 4.18
CA HIS A 25 5.22 8.93 4.34
C HIS A 25 5.14 8.30 5.74
N ARG A 26 5.13 9.12 6.80
CA ARG A 26 5.02 8.61 8.18
C ARG A 26 3.62 8.06 8.43
N TRP A 27 2.61 8.77 7.93
CA TRP A 27 1.21 8.40 8.06
C TRP A 27 0.91 7.07 7.35
N SER A 28 1.34 6.93 6.10
CA SER A 28 1.09 5.74 5.27
C SER A 28 1.80 4.51 5.83
N GLN A 29 3.06 4.63 6.26
CA GLN A 29 3.81 3.53 6.88
C GLN A 29 3.15 3.04 8.17
N LYS A 30 2.69 3.94 9.04
CA LYS A 30 1.99 3.55 10.28
C LYS A 30 0.68 2.81 9.99
N LEU A 31 -0.09 3.24 8.99
CA LEU A 31 -1.33 2.57 8.61
C LEU A 31 -1.08 1.23 7.91
N LEU A 32 -0.05 1.10 7.06
CA LEU A 32 0.32 -0.17 6.44
C LEU A 32 0.67 -1.23 7.48
N ILE A 33 1.54 -0.89 8.45
CA ILE A 33 1.89 -1.80 9.55
C ILE A 33 0.65 -2.21 10.33
N PHE A 34 -0.29 -1.28 10.56
CA PHE A 34 -1.54 -1.58 11.25
C PHE A 34 -2.44 -2.54 10.43
N PHE A 35 -2.59 -2.33 9.13
CA PHE A 35 -3.41 -3.20 8.28
C PHE A 35 -2.79 -4.58 8.06
N GLU A 36 -1.47 -4.69 7.97
CA GLU A 36 -0.76 -5.98 7.89
C GLU A 36 -1.01 -6.83 9.14
N GLN A 37 -1.00 -6.21 10.33
CA GLN A 37 -1.31 -6.92 11.57
C GLN A 37 -2.75 -7.37 11.69
N LEU A 38 -3.67 -6.64 11.07
CA LEU A 38 -5.08 -7.02 10.96
C LEU A 38 -5.34 -7.99 9.80
N GLU A 39 -4.33 -8.30 8.98
CA GLU A 39 -4.42 -9.14 7.77
C GLU A 39 -5.45 -8.60 6.76
N VAL A 40 -5.53 -7.27 6.63
CA VAL A 40 -6.45 -6.53 5.72
C VAL A 40 -5.73 -5.61 4.73
N ASP A 41 -4.40 -5.60 4.72
CA ASP A 41 -3.57 -4.82 3.78
C ASP A 41 -3.85 -5.17 2.31
N TYR A 42 -4.27 -6.42 2.05
CA TYR A 42 -4.70 -6.88 0.73
C TYR A 42 -5.81 -6.00 0.10
N ILE A 43 -6.63 -5.32 0.91
CA ILE A 43 -7.67 -4.40 0.42
C ILE A 43 -7.07 -3.23 -0.37
N LEU A 44 -5.86 -2.79 -0.04
CA LEU A 44 -5.21 -1.65 -0.69
C LEU A 44 -4.67 -1.99 -2.08
N SER A 45 -4.38 -3.27 -2.34
CA SER A 45 -3.81 -3.74 -3.61
C SER A 45 -4.81 -4.53 -4.47
N THR A 46 -5.77 -5.21 -3.84
CA THR A 46 -6.71 -6.11 -4.51
C THR A 46 -7.87 -5.35 -5.15
N ASP A 47 -8.07 -5.58 -6.45
CA ASP A 47 -9.26 -5.13 -7.15
C ASP A 47 -10.52 -5.77 -6.58
N LEU A 48 -11.64 -5.04 -6.67
CA LEU A 48 -12.95 -5.53 -6.27
C LEU A 48 -13.19 -6.91 -6.91
N PRO A 49 -13.47 -7.97 -6.12
CA PRO A 49 -13.78 -9.28 -6.70
C PRO A 49 -15.04 -9.13 -7.55
N SER A 50 -14.85 -9.05 -8.87
CA SER A 50 -15.95 -9.03 -9.82
C SER A 50 -16.66 -10.38 -9.76
N SER A 51 -17.98 -10.34 -9.69
CA SER A 51 -18.82 -11.55 -9.62
C SER A 51 -18.95 -12.27 -10.97
N ASP A 52 -18.29 -11.77 -12.03
CA ASP A 52 -18.38 -12.36 -13.36
C ASP A 52 -17.28 -13.43 -13.57
N PRO A 53 -17.64 -14.62 -14.12
CA PRO A 53 -16.64 -15.62 -14.48
C PRO A 53 -15.67 -15.02 -15.52
N PRO A 54 -14.40 -15.46 -15.56
CA PRO A 54 -13.42 -14.90 -16.48
C PRO A 54 -13.83 -15.28 -17.91
N THR A 55 -14.50 -14.37 -18.60
CA THR A 55 -14.66 -14.45 -20.04
C THR A 55 -13.38 -13.91 -20.65
N THR A 56 -12.49 -14.83 -21.01
CA THR A 56 -11.44 -14.62 -21.99
C THR A 56 -12.04 -14.01 -23.25
N THR A 57 -11.60 -12.82 -23.68
CA THR A 57 -11.62 -12.26 -25.05
C THR A 57 -11.06 -10.82 -24.94
N SER A 58 -9.86 -10.50 -25.44
CA SER A 58 -9.58 -10.25 -26.86
C SER A 58 -8.06 -10.14 -27.06
N THR A 59 -7.44 -10.95 -27.93
CA THR A 59 -7.21 -10.67 -29.37
C THR A 59 -5.99 -9.75 -29.54
N SER A 60 -4.82 -10.35 -29.74
CA SER A 60 -4.18 -10.51 -31.06
C SER A 60 -3.70 -9.18 -31.64
N SER A 61 -2.38 -9.01 -31.62
CA SER A 61 -1.60 -8.34 -32.67
C SER A 61 -0.15 -8.79 -32.51
N ASP A 62 0.21 -9.81 -33.28
CA ASP A 62 1.55 -9.94 -33.87
C ASP A 62 1.38 -9.53 -35.34
N PRO A 63 2.36 -8.85 -35.96
CA PRO A 63 3.44 -9.62 -36.55
C PRO A 63 4.85 -8.98 -36.52
N GLU A 64 5.81 -9.92 -36.44
CA GLU A 64 7.07 -10.01 -37.20
C GLU A 64 8.38 -9.39 -36.66
N SER A 65 9.22 -10.34 -36.20
CA SER A 65 10.54 -10.65 -36.77
C SER A 65 11.73 -9.74 -36.44
N SER A 66 12.60 -10.22 -35.53
CA SER A 66 13.96 -10.64 -35.91
C SER A 66 14.74 -11.17 -34.69
N THR A 67 14.97 -12.48 -34.72
CA THR A 67 16.06 -13.31 -34.18
C THR A 67 17.24 -12.63 -33.45
N GLY A 68 17.45 -13.04 -32.19
CA GLY A 68 18.71 -12.93 -31.44
C GLY A 68 18.56 -13.44 -29.98
N PRO A 69 19.30 -14.47 -29.51
CA PRO A 69 18.86 -15.32 -28.40
C PRO A 69 19.49 -15.04 -27.01
N SER A 70 18.76 -15.50 -25.99
CA SER A 70 19.19 -16.03 -24.67
C SER A 70 19.88 -15.08 -23.68
N THR A 71 19.25 -14.78 -22.52
CA THR A 71 19.35 -15.52 -21.22
C THR A 71 19.76 -14.44 -20.20
N THR A 72 19.10 -14.13 -19.07
CA THR A 72 18.56 -14.97 -17.98
C THR A 72 17.68 -14.09 -17.08
N VAL A 73 16.48 -14.58 -16.77
CA VAL A 73 15.93 -14.82 -15.42
C VAL A 73 16.09 -13.71 -14.36
N ALA A 74 14.98 -13.04 -14.06
CA ALA A 74 14.55 -12.81 -12.69
C ALA A 74 13.05 -13.16 -12.60
N VAL A 75 12.82 -14.45 -12.33
CA VAL A 75 11.57 -14.94 -11.74
C VAL A 75 11.38 -14.18 -10.43
N THR A 76 10.41 -13.29 -10.36
CA THR A 76 9.76 -12.98 -9.09
C THR A 76 8.63 -13.98 -8.93
N ASP A 77 8.84 -14.87 -7.96
CA ASP A 77 7.90 -15.85 -7.46
C ASP A 77 6.49 -15.27 -7.29
N GLN A 78 5.65 -15.51 -8.29
CA GLN A 78 4.20 -15.43 -8.19
C GLN A 78 3.73 -16.70 -7.46
N VAL A 79 3.94 -16.74 -6.14
CA VAL A 79 3.22 -17.70 -5.29
C VAL A 79 1.78 -17.20 -5.17
N LYS A 80 0.95 -17.81 -6.02
CA LYS A 80 -0.49 -18.04 -5.89
C LYS A 80 -1.09 -17.58 -4.55
N LYS A 81 -2.09 -16.71 -4.65
CA LYS A 81 -3.25 -16.80 -3.76
C LYS A 81 -4.52 -16.57 -4.57
N ASP A 82 -4.88 -17.56 -5.38
CA ASP A 82 -6.27 -17.83 -5.74
C ASP A 82 -7.04 -18.24 -4.47
N GLN A 83 -7.06 -17.39 -3.45
CA GLN A 83 -8.17 -17.39 -2.52
C GLN A 83 -9.28 -16.69 -3.28
N VAL A 84 -10.33 -17.44 -3.60
CA VAL A 84 -11.63 -16.85 -3.89
C VAL A 84 -11.96 -16.00 -2.66
N ILE A 85 -11.71 -14.69 -2.75
CA ILE A 85 -12.00 -13.77 -1.66
C ILE A 85 -13.52 -13.69 -1.63
N ASP A 86 -14.10 -14.20 -0.54
CA ASP A 86 -15.53 -14.09 -0.33
C ASP A 86 -15.95 -12.61 -0.44
N PRO A 87 -16.88 -12.24 -1.35
CA PRO A 87 -17.25 -10.85 -1.58
C PRO A 87 -17.79 -10.15 -0.33
N LYS A 88 -18.40 -10.88 0.61
CA LYS A 88 -18.91 -10.30 1.86
C LYS A 88 -17.75 -9.97 2.81
N LYS A 89 -16.73 -10.85 2.88
CA LYS A 89 -15.49 -10.56 3.61
C LYS A 89 -14.80 -9.33 3.04
N TYR A 90 -14.61 -9.26 1.72
CA TYR A 90 -14.00 -8.10 1.07
C TYR A 90 -14.76 -6.80 1.40
N ALA A 91 -16.10 -6.81 1.28
CA ALA A 91 -16.91 -5.63 1.57
C ALA A 91 -16.78 -5.15 3.03
N LYS A 92 -16.70 -6.08 3.98
CA LYS A 92 -16.50 -5.77 5.40
C LYS A 92 -15.11 -5.17 5.64
N ASP A 93 -14.07 -5.81 5.12
CA ASP A 93 -12.68 -5.39 5.32
C ASP A 93 -12.43 -4.04 4.62
N ASN A 94 -12.96 -3.85 3.41
CA ASN A 94 -12.95 -2.57 2.69
C ASN A 94 -13.58 -1.44 3.51
N LYS A 95 -14.76 -1.69 4.11
CA LYS A 95 -15.41 -0.68 4.96
C LYS A 95 -14.55 -0.33 6.18
N SER A 96 -13.88 -1.32 6.78
CA SER A 96 -12.99 -1.13 7.93
C SER A 96 -11.76 -0.29 7.56
N VAL A 97 -11.02 -0.71 6.52
CA VAL A 97 -9.82 -0.02 6.03
C VAL A 97 -10.15 1.41 5.61
N ARG A 98 -11.25 1.61 4.87
CA ARG A 98 -11.75 2.93 4.51
C ARG A 98 -12.04 3.79 5.73
N GLY A 99 -12.66 3.23 6.76
CA GLY A 99 -12.94 3.94 8.01
C GLY A 99 -11.67 4.43 8.68
N HIS A 100 -10.64 3.58 8.78
CA HIS A 100 -9.34 3.96 9.34
C HIS A 100 -8.63 5.04 8.52
N LEU A 101 -8.63 4.90 7.19
CA LEU A 101 -8.06 5.92 6.30
C LEU A 101 -8.70 7.28 6.58
N LEU A 102 -10.04 7.37 6.52
CA LEU A 102 -10.77 8.61 6.71
C LEU A 102 -10.60 9.19 8.12
N ASN A 103 -10.65 8.36 9.17
CA ASN A 103 -10.54 8.82 10.57
C ASN A 103 -9.17 9.43 10.90
N HIS A 104 -8.13 9.09 10.13
CA HIS A 104 -6.79 9.62 10.32
C HIS A 104 -6.40 10.64 9.25
N MET A 105 -7.36 11.26 8.58
CA MET A 105 -7.13 12.42 7.71
C MET A 105 -7.58 13.71 8.40
N SER A 106 -7.03 14.84 7.94
CA SER A 106 -7.59 16.16 8.29
C SER A 106 -8.99 16.35 7.69
N ASP A 107 -9.82 17.21 8.30
CA ASP A 107 -11.20 17.44 7.85
C ASP A 107 -11.33 17.77 6.34
N PRO A 108 -10.48 18.64 5.74
CA PRO A 108 -10.57 18.90 4.30
C PRO A 108 -10.29 17.68 3.42
N MET A 109 -9.40 16.79 3.88
CA MET A 109 -9.10 15.53 3.19
C MET A 109 -10.24 14.53 3.40
N PHE A 110 -10.82 14.47 4.60
CA PHE A 110 -12.00 13.66 4.88
C PHE A 110 -13.14 14.00 3.93
N ASP A 111 -13.50 15.29 3.81
CA ASP A 111 -14.58 15.76 2.95
C ASP A 111 -14.35 15.41 1.47
N LEU A 112 -13.10 15.43 1.02
CA LEU A 112 -12.74 15.05 -0.35
C LEU A 112 -12.90 13.55 -0.61
N PHE A 113 -12.57 12.71 0.37
CA PHE A 113 -12.50 11.26 0.19
C PHE A 113 -13.74 10.51 0.69
N VAL A 114 -14.61 11.12 1.50
CA VAL A 114 -15.81 10.46 2.05
C VAL A 114 -16.76 9.95 0.96
N VAL A 115 -16.77 10.56 -0.23
CA VAL A 115 -17.58 10.11 -1.37
C VAL A 115 -17.07 8.80 -2.00
N GLN A 116 -15.78 8.50 -1.84
CA GLN A 116 -15.18 7.28 -2.39
C GLN A 116 -15.57 6.09 -1.53
N LYS A 117 -16.01 4.99 -2.16
CA LYS A 117 -16.46 3.77 -1.45
C LYS A 117 -15.36 2.71 -1.31
N SER A 118 -14.32 2.83 -2.13
CA SER A 118 -13.18 1.92 -2.21
C SER A 118 -12.03 2.48 -1.37
N ALA A 119 -11.54 1.69 -0.42
CA ALA A 119 -10.32 2.02 0.32
C ALA A 119 -9.10 2.06 -0.61
N LYS A 120 -9.07 1.18 -1.63
CA LYS A 120 -8.04 1.16 -2.65
C LYS A 120 -7.99 2.47 -3.43
N ASP A 121 -9.13 3.00 -3.86
CA ASP A 121 -9.18 4.23 -4.68
C ASP A 121 -8.65 5.43 -3.87
N ILE A 122 -9.02 5.52 -2.59
CA ILE A 122 -8.51 6.53 -1.66
C ILE A 122 -6.99 6.38 -1.54
N TRP A 123 -6.51 5.16 -1.27
CA TRP A 123 -5.09 4.87 -1.09
C TRP A 123 -4.27 5.20 -2.34
N SER A 124 -4.66 4.71 -3.51
CA SER A 124 -3.98 4.96 -4.78
C SER A 124 -3.96 6.44 -5.14
N THR A 125 -5.04 7.17 -4.86
CA THR A 125 -5.07 8.63 -5.08
C THR A 125 -4.06 9.33 -4.18
N LEU A 126 -3.99 8.98 -2.90
CA LEU A 126 -3.02 9.55 -1.96
C LEU A 126 -1.58 9.21 -2.34
N GLU A 127 -1.33 7.97 -2.72
CA GLU A 127 -0.02 7.51 -3.17
C GLU A 127 0.44 8.24 -4.43
N SER A 128 -0.44 8.43 -5.40
CA SER A 128 -0.13 9.22 -6.60
C SER A 128 0.17 10.69 -6.28
N ARG A 129 -0.57 11.29 -5.35
CA ARG A 129 -0.47 12.71 -5.01
C ARG A 129 0.72 13.04 -4.10
N TYR A 130 1.07 12.13 -3.19
CA TYR A 130 2.03 12.39 -2.10
C TYR A 130 3.17 11.36 -2.02
N GLY A 131 3.10 10.25 -2.75
CA GLY A 131 4.11 9.18 -2.74
C GLY A 131 5.36 9.48 -3.58
N GLY A 132 5.25 10.37 -4.58
CA GLY A 132 6.32 10.68 -5.53
C GLY A 132 7.51 11.48 -4.98
N ASP A 133 7.48 11.94 -3.72
CA ASP A 133 8.53 12.79 -3.14
C ASP A 133 9.80 12.04 -2.69
N ASP A 134 10.07 10.87 -3.29
CA ASP A 134 11.26 10.06 -3.01
C ASP A 134 12.57 10.72 -3.49
N ALA A 135 12.47 11.66 -4.45
CA ALA A 135 13.60 12.47 -4.90
C ALA A 135 14.10 13.44 -3.81
N GLY A 136 13.22 13.92 -2.92
CA GLY A 136 13.60 14.79 -1.81
C GLY A 136 14.30 14.05 -0.67
N ARG A 137 13.87 12.84 -0.33
CA ARG A 137 14.40 12.05 0.81
C ARG A 137 15.85 11.62 0.63
N LYS A 138 16.27 11.22 -0.57
CA LYS A 138 17.70 10.92 -0.81
C LYS A 138 18.56 12.14 -0.49
N LYS A 139 18.11 13.35 -0.85
CA LYS A 139 18.82 14.58 -0.52
C LYS A 139 18.87 14.83 0.99
N TYR A 140 17.76 14.69 1.71
CA TYR A 140 17.72 14.93 3.17
C TYR A 140 18.53 13.92 3.99
N VAL A 141 18.46 12.63 3.65
CA VAL A 141 19.23 11.58 4.36
C VAL A 141 20.72 11.73 4.08
N VAL A 142 21.09 12.04 2.84
CA VAL A 142 22.50 12.29 2.46
C VAL A 142 23.01 13.56 3.13
N GLU A 143 22.25 14.66 3.15
CA GLU A 143 22.64 15.91 3.80
C GLU A 143 22.82 15.76 5.32
N LYS A 144 21.89 15.06 6.00
CA LYS A 144 22.02 14.72 7.43
C LYS A 144 23.23 13.82 7.73
N TRP A 145 23.54 12.87 6.84
CA TRP A 145 24.70 11.98 6.97
C TRP A 145 26.03 12.74 6.77
N LEU A 146 26.11 13.61 5.76
CA LEU A 146 27.29 14.46 5.53
C LEU A 146 27.53 15.43 6.70
N GLN A 147 26.47 16.02 7.26
CA GLN A 147 26.58 16.90 8.42
C GLN A 147 27.11 16.17 9.66
N PHE A 148 26.70 14.91 9.87
CA PHE A 148 27.14 14.08 11.00
C PHE A 148 28.61 13.66 10.88
N GLN A 149 29.08 13.31 9.67
CA GLN A 149 30.49 12.99 9.42
C GLN A 149 31.41 14.20 9.64
N MET A 150 31.00 15.42 9.23
CA MET A 150 31.82 16.63 9.45
C MET A 150 31.95 17.04 10.92
N THR A 151 31.05 16.60 11.80
CA THR A 151 31.14 16.86 13.24
C THR A 151 31.96 15.84 14.03
N HIS A 152 32.40 14.75 13.39
CA HIS A 152 33.10 13.65 14.06
C HIS A 152 34.63 13.63 13.84
N ASP A 153 35.17 14.63 13.14
CA ASP A 153 36.62 14.91 13.09
C ASP A 153 37.01 15.91 14.18
N LYS A 154 37.41 15.40 15.35
CA LYS A 154 38.26 16.13 16.30
C LYS A 154 39.18 15.19 17.05
#